data_AF-A0A950V4X4-F1
#
_entry.id   AF-A0A950V4X4-F1
#
_cell.length_a   1.000
_cell.length_b   1.000
_cell.length_c   1.000
_cell.angle_alpha   90.00
_cell.angle_beta   90.00
_cell.angle_gamma   90.00
#
_symmetry.space_group_name_H-M   'P 1'
#
loop_
_entity.id
_entity.type
_entity.pdbx_description
1 polymer ?
#
loop_
_entity_poly.entity_id
_entity_poly.type
_entity_poly.pdbx_seq_one_letter_code
_entity_poly.pdbx_strand_id
1 'polypeptide(L)'
;MPYLLKSEPDQYSFADLQRDRETVWDGVTNPVAVRNLREMKPHDKLVLYHTGSERQVVGTASVVDVQVDGKTPNVTIKAGKAIAEPRTLAEIKEHRLFAESPLVKQGRLSVVPLTEEQYRWLTGE
;
A
#
# COMPACT_ATOMS: atom_id res chain seq x y z
N MET A 1 -7.60 0.94 -9.88
CA MET A 1 -8.12 1.16 -8.51
C MET A 1 -6.92 1.32 -7.59
N PRO A 2 -6.92 2.28 -6.66
CA PRO A 2 -5.77 2.49 -5.80
C PRO A 2 -5.71 1.50 -4.64
N TYR A 3 -4.51 1.19 -4.18
CA TYR A 3 -4.29 0.31 -3.02
C TYR A 3 -3.25 0.90 -2.07
N LEU A 4 -3.32 0.50 -0.80
CA LEU A 4 -2.29 0.74 0.21
C LEU A 4 -1.59 -0.57 0.54
N LEU A 5 -0.26 -0.55 0.54
CA LEU A 5 0.61 -1.68 0.89
C LEU A 5 1.35 -1.38 2.19
N LYS A 6 1.21 -2.27 3.17
CA LYS A 6 1.90 -2.17 4.46
C LYS A 6 3.24 -2.88 4.43
N SER A 7 4.29 -2.23 4.92
CA SER A 7 5.60 -2.84 5.17
C SER A 7 6.14 -2.42 6.54
N GLU A 8 6.90 -3.30 7.17
CA GLU A 8 7.68 -2.92 8.36
C GLU A 8 9.01 -2.30 7.87
N PRO A 9 9.36 -1.07 8.30
CA PRO A 9 10.50 -0.34 7.75
C PRO A 9 11.86 -0.98 8.04
N ASP A 10 11.94 -1.85 9.04
CA ASP A 10 13.13 -2.66 9.35
C ASP A 10 13.30 -3.86 8.41
N GLN A 11 12.23 -4.31 7.74
CA GLN A 11 12.28 -5.39 6.75
C GLN A 11 12.45 -4.84 5.33
N TYR A 12 11.63 -3.86 4.94
CA TYR A 12 11.72 -3.22 3.64
C TYR A 12 11.06 -1.85 3.67
N SER A 13 11.86 -0.79 3.74
CA SER A 13 11.36 0.59 3.85
C SER A 13 11.01 1.20 2.49
N PHE A 14 10.29 2.32 2.49
CA PHE A 14 10.13 3.11 1.28
C PHE A 14 11.46 3.64 0.72
N ALA A 15 12.45 3.92 1.57
CA ALA A 15 13.78 4.32 1.12
C ALA A 15 14.49 3.18 0.35
N ASP A 16 14.30 1.93 0.79
CA ASP A 16 14.77 0.75 0.03
C ASP A 16 14.10 0.68 -1.33
N LEU A 17 12.77 0.84 -1.39
CA LEU A 17 12.04 0.87 -2.65
C LEU A 17 12.53 2.00 -3.58
N GLN A 18 12.83 3.19 -3.05
CA GLN A 18 13.38 4.28 -3.86
C GLN A 18 14.78 3.97 -4.39
N ARG A 19 15.65 3.36 -3.58
CA ARG A 19 16.99 2.92 -4.00
C ARG A 19 16.90 1.87 -5.11
N ASP A 20 16.04 0.87 -4.91
CA ASP A 20 15.94 -0.29 -5.80
C ASP A 20 15.13 0.05 -7.07
N ARG A 21 14.34 1.12 -7.02
CA ARG A 21 13.44 1.67 -8.06
C ARG A 21 12.24 0.78 -8.36
N GLU A 22 12.44 -0.53 -8.39
CA GLU A 22 11.39 -1.53 -8.57
C GLU A 22 11.66 -2.74 -7.67
N THR A 23 10.60 -3.42 -7.25
CA THR A 23 10.68 -4.67 -6.50
C THR A 23 9.47 -5.55 -6.74
N VAL A 24 9.59 -6.84 -6.43
CA VAL A 24 8.46 -7.74 -6.37
C VAL A 24 7.84 -7.64 -4.98
N TRP A 25 6.55 -7.33 -4.92
CA TRP A 25 5.79 -7.31 -3.68
C TRP A 25 5.34 -8.72 -3.30
N ASP A 26 6.11 -9.35 -2.42
CA ASP A 26 5.90 -10.74 -1.98
C ASP A 26 5.53 -10.83 -0.48
N GLY A 27 5.63 -12.02 0.12
CA GLY A 27 5.40 -12.24 1.56
C GLY A 27 3.93 -12.17 2.02
N VAL A 28 2.99 -11.87 1.12
CA VAL A 28 1.57 -11.72 1.44
C VAL A 28 0.87 -13.09 1.57
N THR A 29 0.36 -13.37 2.76
CA THR A 29 -0.29 -14.66 3.09
C THR A 29 -1.77 -14.55 3.47
N ASN A 30 -2.25 -13.37 3.87
CA ASN A 30 -3.65 -13.16 4.21
C ASN A 30 -4.54 -13.35 2.96
N PRO A 31 -5.56 -14.24 2.96
CA PRO A 31 -6.34 -14.55 1.77
C PRO A 31 -7.03 -13.34 1.13
N VAL A 32 -7.49 -12.37 1.93
CA VAL A 32 -8.09 -11.13 1.42
C VAL A 32 -7.02 -10.25 0.76
N ALA A 33 -5.85 -10.13 1.38
CA ALA A 33 -4.74 -9.38 0.79
C ALA A 33 -4.23 -10.03 -0.52
N VAL A 34 -4.13 -11.36 -0.55
CA VAL A 34 -3.78 -12.12 -1.77
C VAL A 34 -4.80 -11.88 -2.87
N ARG A 35 -6.10 -11.87 -2.55
CA ARG A 35 -7.15 -11.55 -3.52
C ARG A 35 -6.97 -10.12 -4.05
N ASN A 36 -6.73 -9.14 -3.18
CA ASN A 36 -6.52 -7.75 -3.61
C ASN A 36 -5.31 -7.59 -4.54
N LEU A 37 -4.21 -8.32 -4.28
CA LEU A 37 -3.06 -8.35 -5.20
C LEU A 37 -3.44 -8.92 -6.58
N ARG A 38 -4.28 -9.97 -6.63
CA ARG A 38 -4.74 -10.57 -7.90
C ARG A 38 -5.64 -9.63 -8.71
N GLU A 39 -6.32 -8.71 -8.04
CA GLU A 39 -7.23 -7.74 -8.66
C GLU A 39 -6.51 -6.50 -9.20
N MET A 40 -5.23 -6.32 -8.87
CA MET A 40 -4.40 -5.24 -9.39
C MET A 40 -4.15 -5.37 -10.89
N LYS A 41 -3.89 -4.23 -11.54
CA LYS A 41 -3.52 -4.12 -12.94
C LYS A 41 -2.28 -3.24 -13.10
N PRO A 42 -1.48 -3.43 -14.16
CA PRO A 42 -0.45 -2.47 -14.53
C PRO A 42 -0.98 -1.03 -14.50
N HIS A 43 -0.18 -0.13 -13.96
CA HIS A 43 -0.48 1.29 -13.71
C HIS A 43 -1.47 1.59 -12.58
N ASP A 44 -1.98 0.61 -11.84
CA ASP A 44 -2.73 0.90 -10.61
C ASP A 44 -1.85 1.69 -9.62
N LYS A 45 -2.45 2.71 -9.00
CA LYS A 45 -1.78 3.60 -8.05
C LYS A 45 -1.64 2.92 -6.69
N LEU A 46 -0.49 3.10 -6.05
CA LEU A 46 -0.20 2.48 -4.76
C LEU A 46 0.27 3.54 -3.76
N VAL A 47 -0.05 3.31 -2.49
CA VAL A 47 0.49 4.05 -1.35
C VAL A 47 1.26 3.08 -0.47
N LEU A 48 2.49 3.43 -0.12
CA LEU A 48 3.30 2.68 0.85
C LEU A 48 3.03 3.21 2.24
N TYR A 49 2.75 2.29 3.15
CA TYR A 49 2.46 2.57 4.55
C TYR A 49 3.44 1.81 5.43
N HIS A 50 4.21 2.52 6.24
CA HIS A 50 4.99 1.89 7.29
C HIS A 50 4.07 1.46 8.43
N THR A 51 4.26 0.22 8.89
CA THR A 51 3.57 -0.34 10.06
C THR A 51 4.59 -0.71 11.15
N GLY A 52 4.10 -1.03 12.34
CA GLY A 52 4.94 -1.37 13.49
C GLY A 52 5.24 -0.16 14.37
N SER A 53 6.51 0.24 14.45
CA SER A 53 7.01 1.38 15.24
C SER A 53 6.70 2.72 14.58
N GLU A 54 6.67 2.77 13.26
CA GLU A 54 6.23 3.90 12.45
C GLU A 54 4.91 3.52 11.77
N ARG A 55 3.88 4.36 11.89
CA ARG A 55 2.50 4.03 11.48
C ARG A 55 1.88 5.12 10.61
N GLN A 56 2.44 5.31 9.42
CA GLN A 56 2.07 6.40 8.52
C GLN A 56 2.29 6.05 7.05
N VAL A 57 1.60 6.77 6.17
CA VAL A 57 1.90 6.74 4.73
C VAL A 57 3.19 7.50 4.44
N VAL A 58 4.07 6.91 3.63
CA VAL A 58 5.44 7.42 3.44
C VAL A 58 5.76 7.75 1.99
N GLY A 59 5.06 7.14 1.04
CA GLY A 59 5.35 7.34 -0.37
C GLY A 59 4.30 6.74 -1.29
N THR A 60 4.37 7.13 -2.56
CA THR A 60 3.57 6.55 -3.63
C THR A 60 4.37 5.51 -4.39
N ALA A 61 3.66 4.62 -5.08
CA ALA A 61 4.20 3.66 -6.03
C ALA A 61 3.15 3.36 -7.11
N SER A 62 3.51 2.52 -8.07
CA SER A 62 2.55 2.01 -9.06
C SER A 62 2.88 0.59 -9.46
N VAL A 63 1.85 -0.17 -9.85
CA VAL A 63 2.02 -1.53 -10.37
C VAL A 63 2.68 -1.47 -11.74
N VAL A 64 3.70 -2.31 -11.94
CA VAL A 64 4.38 -2.52 -13.23
C VAL A 64 3.83 -3.77 -13.92
N ASP A 65 3.79 -4.89 -13.19
CA ASP A 65 3.37 -6.19 -13.72
C ASP A 65 2.68 -7.03 -12.62
N VAL A 66 1.81 -7.95 -13.03
CA VAL A 66 1.07 -8.85 -12.14
C VAL A 66 1.09 -10.27 -12.72
N GLN A 67 1.81 -11.17 -12.05
CA GLN A 67 1.92 -12.58 -12.45
C GLN A 67 1.14 -13.47 -11.48
N VAL A 68 0.19 -14.25 -11.99
CA VAL A 68 -0.78 -14.99 -11.17
C VAL A 68 -0.54 -16.50 -11.11
N ASP A 69 0.60 -16.95 -11.63
CA ASP A 69 0.94 -18.37 -11.87
C ASP A 69 1.14 -19.20 -10.58
N GLY A 70 1.17 -18.55 -9.42
CA GLY A 70 1.36 -19.16 -8.10
C GLY A 70 0.17 -19.05 -7.15
N LYS A 71 0.33 -19.62 -5.94
CA LYS A 71 -0.66 -19.50 -4.84
C LYS A 71 -0.84 -18.04 -4.38
N THR A 72 0.23 -17.26 -4.42
CA THR A 72 0.22 -15.80 -4.24
C THR A 72 0.73 -15.18 -5.55
N PRO A 73 0.08 -14.12 -6.07
CA PRO A 73 0.58 -13.43 -7.25
C PRO A 73 1.89 -12.70 -6.94
N ASN A 74 2.80 -12.65 -7.90
CA ASN A 74 3.97 -11.77 -7.85
C ASN A 74 3.57 -10.44 -8.50
N VAL A 75 3.58 -9.36 -7.72
CA VAL A 75 3.25 -8.02 -8.21
C VAL A 75 4.52 -7.18 -8.22
N THR A 76 5.01 -6.83 -9.41
CA THR A 76 6.14 -5.90 -9.52
C THR A 76 5.62 -4.48 -9.34
N ILE A 77 6.23 -3.73 -8.42
CA ILE A 77 5.90 -2.33 -8.15
C ILE A 77 7.11 -1.45 -8.42
N LYS A 78 6.85 -0.21 -8.84
CA LYS A 78 7.89 0.83 -8.98
C LYS A 78 7.69 1.97 -8.01
N ALA A 79 8.79 2.49 -7.50
CA ALA A 79 8.83 3.65 -6.61
C ALA A 79 8.21 4.88 -7.29
N GLY A 80 7.39 5.60 -6.52
CA GLY A 80 6.88 6.92 -6.85
C GLY A 80 7.60 8.01 -6.04
N LYS A 81 6.83 9.00 -5.59
CA LYS A 81 7.34 10.15 -4.83
C LYS A 81 7.14 9.92 -3.33
N ALA A 82 8.04 10.47 -2.52
CA ALA A 82 7.81 10.59 -1.08
C ALA A 82 6.59 11.48 -0.82
N ILE A 83 5.81 11.15 0.20
CA ILE A 83 4.71 11.99 0.68
C ILE A 83 5.30 13.01 1.65
N ALA A 84 5.24 14.29 1.29
CA ALA A 84 5.86 15.37 2.08
C ALA A 84 5.19 15.59 3.44
N GLU A 85 3.88 15.33 3.53
CA GLU A 85 3.11 15.37 4.76
C GLU A 85 2.54 13.97 5.07
N PRO A 86 3.31 13.09 5.72
CA PRO A 86 2.84 11.76 6.11
C PRO A 86 1.55 11.84 6.92
N ARG A 87 0.53 11.07 6.52
CA ARG A 87 -0.69 10.87 7.31
C ARG A 87 -0.54 9.64 8.20
N THR A 88 -0.68 9.85 9.50
CA THR A 88 -0.57 8.84 10.54
C THR A 88 -1.85 8.00 10.66
N LEU A 89 -1.75 6.82 11.28
CA LEU A 89 -2.92 6.01 11.59
C LEU A 89 -3.96 6.73 12.45
N ALA A 90 -3.51 7.60 13.36
CA ALA A 90 -4.40 8.35 14.23
C ALA A 90 -5.28 9.30 13.41
N GLU A 91 -4.66 10.12 12.54
CA GLU A 91 -5.38 11.03 11.65
C GLU A 91 -6.33 10.27 10.71
N ILE A 92 -5.88 9.14 10.15
CA ILE A 92 -6.71 8.28 9.30
C ILE A 92 -7.96 7.80 10.04
N LYS A 93 -7.83 7.38 11.30
CA LYS A 93 -8.95 6.87 12.11
C LYS A 93 -9.97 7.95 12.48
N GLU A 94 -9.52 9.20 12.64
CA GLU A 94 -10.39 10.32 12.98
C GLU A 94 -11.12 10.89 11.75
N HIS A 95 -10.60 10.64 10.55
CA HIS A 95 -11.16 11.19 9.33
C HIS A 95 -12.32 10.34 8.79
N ARG A 96 -13.51 10.95 8.68
CA ARG A 96 -14.77 10.29 8.23
C ARG A 96 -14.67 9.52 6.91
N LEU A 97 -13.77 9.93 6.01
CA LEU A 97 -13.53 9.26 4.72
C LEU A 97 -13.06 7.80 4.89
N PHE A 98 -12.48 7.46 6.05
CA PHE A 98 -11.96 6.14 6.36
C PHE A 98 -12.82 5.36 7.35
N ALA A 99 -13.96 5.90 7.79
CA ALA A 99 -14.83 5.25 8.78
C ALA A 99 -15.19 3.81 8.39
N GLU A 100 -15.46 3.59 7.10
CA GLU A 100 -15.78 2.29 6.51
C GLU A 100 -14.59 1.60 5.83
N SER A 101 -13.40 2.21 5.85
CA SER A 101 -12.22 1.67 5.16
C SER A 101 -11.74 0.37 5.81
N PRO A 102 -11.37 -0.65 5.01
CA PRO A 102 -10.69 -1.83 5.55
C PRO A 102 -9.40 -1.49 6.28
N LEU A 103 -8.76 -0.35 5.98
CA LEU A 103 -7.57 0.12 6.70
C LEU A 103 -7.84 0.30 8.20
N VAL A 104 -9.03 0.82 8.55
CA VAL A 104 -9.47 1.08 9.92
C VAL A 104 -10.13 -0.16 10.51
N LYS A 105 -11.01 -0.82 9.75
CA LYS A 105 -11.81 -1.95 10.23
C LYS A 105 -11.05 -3.27 10.30
N GLN A 106 -9.99 -3.44 9.51
CA GLN A 106 -9.23 -4.69 9.39
C GLN A 106 -7.73 -4.44 9.62
N GLY A 107 -7.34 -4.24 10.88
CA GLY A 107 -5.96 -3.87 11.23
C GLY A 107 -4.88 -4.84 10.70
N ARG A 108 -5.20 -6.13 10.59
CA ARG A 108 -4.30 -7.20 10.09
C ARG A 108 -4.23 -7.31 8.56
N LEU A 109 -5.00 -6.52 7.81
CA LEU A 109 -4.95 -6.52 6.35
C LEU A 109 -3.77 -5.68 5.86
N SER A 110 -2.84 -6.28 5.09
CA SER A 110 -1.61 -5.65 4.61
C SER A 110 -1.71 -5.05 3.20
N VAL A 111 -2.65 -5.53 2.39
CA VAL A 111 -2.96 -4.99 1.07
C VAL A 111 -4.39 -4.51 1.11
N VAL A 112 -4.59 -3.20 1.09
CA VAL A 112 -5.87 -2.56 1.40
C VAL A 112 -6.38 -1.81 0.16
N PRO A 113 -7.58 -2.11 -0.35
CA PRO A 113 -8.18 -1.32 -1.43
C PRO A 113 -8.53 0.07 -0.90
N LEU A 114 -8.31 1.09 -1.74
CA LEU A 114 -8.66 2.46 -1.47
C LEU A 114 -9.68 2.96 -2.49
N THR A 115 -10.51 3.91 -2.08
CA THR A 115 -11.22 4.77 -3.04
C THR A 115 -10.26 5.82 -3.62
N GLU A 116 -10.61 6.42 -4.76
CA GLU A 116 -9.83 7.54 -5.32
C GLU A 116 -9.74 8.72 -4.34
N GLU A 117 -10.82 9.00 -3.61
CA GLU A 117 -10.84 10.06 -2.58
C GLU A 117 -9.89 9.74 -1.43
N GLN A 118 -9.88 8.50 -0.95
CA GLN A 118 -8.95 8.05 0.11
C GLN A 118 -7.51 8.16 -0.35
N TYR A 119 -7.22 7.73 -1.58
CA TYR A 119 -5.90 7.84 -2.17
C TYR A 119 -5.43 9.31 -2.23
N ARG A 120 -6.23 10.21 -2.79
CA ARG A 120 -5.91 11.65 -2.88
C ARG A 120 -5.65 12.27 -1.52
N TRP A 121 -6.50 11.97 -0.54
CA TRP A 121 -6.32 12.48 0.82
C TRP A 121 -5.02 12.01 1.47
N LEU A 122 -4.62 10.75 1.24
CA LEU A 122 -3.37 10.20 1.75
C LEU A 122 -2.14 10.80 1.07
N THR A 123 -2.22 11.08 -0.24
CA THR A 123 -1.07 11.54 -1.03
C THR A 123 -0.96 13.06 -1.14
N GLY A 124 -2.01 13.81 -0.78
CA GLY A 124 -2.09 15.25 -0.96
C GLY A 124 -2.33 15.68 -2.43
N GLU A 125 -2.89 14.79 -3.25
CA GLU A 125 -3.31 15.06 -4.64
C GLU A 125 -4.67 15.76 -4.74
#